data_AF-A0AAV1WWB5-F1
#
_entry.id   AF-A0AAV1WWB5-F1
#
_cell.length_a   1.000
_cell.length_b   1.000
_cell.length_c   1.000
_cell.angle_alpha   90.00
_cell.angle_beta   90.00
_cell.angle_gamma   90.00
#
_symmetry.space_group_name_H-M   'P 1'
#
loop_
_entity.id
_entity.type
_entity.pdbx_description
1 polymer ?
#
loop_
_entity_poly.entity_id
_entity_poly.type
_entity_poly.pdbx_seq_one_letter_code
_entity_poly.pdbx_strand_id
1 'polypeptide(L)'
;MVCLETWMFEMMVLLSGALPNPELQTSVLSICLTTYGMFWMIPFGISAAGSTRISNELGAGRQKVAYLAVKMAKVSFRLGDGVGMLALVQNFKCQRNVEDTWMWASKSTKEFEVKEA
;
A
#
# COMPACT_ATOMS: atom_id res chain seq x y z
N MET A 1 0.29 5.61 -17.39
CA MET A 1 0.16 6.96 -16.80
C MET A 1 -0.33 6.82 -15.38
N VAL A 2 0.33 7.48 -14.42
CA VAL A 2 -0.03 7.46 -12.98
C VAL A 2 -1.51 7.85 -12.74
N CYS A 3 -2.09 8.67 -13.63
CA CYS A 3 -3.50 9.06 -13.54
C CYS A 3 -4.49 7.89 -13.68
N LEU A 4 -4.27 6.95 -14.60
CA LEU A 4 -5.17 5.79 -14.73
C LEU A 4 -5.08 4.85 -13.54
N GLU A 5 -3.89 4.74 -12.93
CA GLU A 5 -3.67 3.92 -11.75
C GLU A 5 -4.41 4.47 -10.54
N THR A 6 -4.33 5.79 -10.30
CA THR A 6 -5.08 6.47 -9.23
C THR A 6 -6.59 6.41 -9.44
N TRP A 7 -7.06 6.58 -10.67
CA TRP A 7 -8.49 6.43 -10.98
C TRP A 7 -9.03 5.04 -10.66
N MET A 8 -8.26 3.97 -10.91
CA MET A 8 -8.71 2.61 -10.59
C MET A 8 -8.82 2.39 -9.08
N PHE A 9 -7.92 2.97 -8.27
CA PHE A 9 -8.02 2.91 -6.82
C PHE A 9 -9.26 3.64 -6.28
N GLU A 10 -9.56 4.83 -6.80
CA GLU A 10 -10.80 5.57 -6.47
C GLU A 10 -12.05 4.76 -6.81
N MET A 11 -12.07 4.11 -7.98
CA MET A 11 -13.19 3.24 -8.37
C MET A 11 -13.33 2.02 -7.46
N MET A 12 -12.24 1.44 -6.95
CA MET A 12 -12.29 0.36 -5.96
C MET A 12 -12.90 0.83 -4.63
N VAL A 13 -12.58 2.05 -4.18
CA VAL A 13 -13.18 2.65 -2.99
C VAL A 13 -14.68 2.82 -3.18
N LEU A 14 -15.10 3.39 -4.32
CA LEU A 14 -16.52 3.57 -4.63
C LEU A 14 -17.30 2.24 -4.67
N LEU A 15 -16.71 1.17 -5.24
CA LEU A 15 -17.33 -0.15 -5.30
C LEU A 15 -17.44 -0.83 -3.93
N SER A 16 -16.52 -0.56 -2.99
CA SER A 16 -16.62 -1.10 -1.62
C SER A 16 -17.79 -0.54 -0.83
N GLY A 17 -18.29 0.65 -1.20
CA GLY A 17 -19.52 1.22 -0.66
C GLY A 17 -20.80 0.51 -1.11
N ALA A 18 -20.73 -0.39 -2.10
CA ALA A 18 -21.87 -1.16 -2.59
C ALA A 18 -22.04 -2.53 -1.90
N LEU A 19 -21.19 -2.88 -0.92
CA LEU A 19 -21.26 -4.16 -0.22
C LEU A 19 -22.20 -4.12 1.00
N PRO A 20 -22.63 -5.30 1.52
CA PRO A 20 -23.65 -5.42 2.57
C PRO A 20 -23.33 -4.70 3.90
N ASN A 21 -22.05 -4.38 4.14
CA ASN A 21 -21.61 -3.59 5.29
C ASN A 21 -20.61 -2.51 4.82
N PRO A 22 -21.11 -1.39 4.27
CA PRO A 22 -20.27 -0.41 3.59
C PRO A 22 -19.39 0.37 4.56
N GLU A 23 -19.84 0.65 5.78
CA GLU A 23 -19.09 1.44 6.76
C GLU A 23 -17.80 0.73 7.20
N LEU A 24 -17.88 -0.56 7.51
CA LEU A 24 -16.71 -1.35 7.91
C LEU A 24 -15.74 -1.53 6.73
N GLN A 25 -16.25 -1.91 5.57
CA GLN A 25 -15.39 -2.26 4.43
C GLN A 25 -14.73 -1.06 3.78
N THR A 26 -15.43 0.06 3.64
CA THR A 26 -14.84 1.30 3.08
C THR A 26 -13.74 1.83 4.01
N SER A 27 -13.96 1.80 5.34
CA SER A 27 -12.98 2.23 6.33
C SER A 27 -11.70 1.39 6.26
N VAL A 28 -11.84 0.07 6.19
CA VAL A 28 -10.70 -0.86 6.11
C VAL A 28 -9.97 -0.69 4.78
N LEU A 29 -10.71 -0.59 3.67
CA LEU A 29 -10.13 -0.38 2.34
C LEU A 29 -9.36 0.94 2.25
N SER A 30 -9.90 2.03 2.82
CA SER A 30 -9.24 3.33 2.85
C SER A 30 -7.90 3.30 3.60
N ILE A 31 -7.86 2.63 4.76
CA ILE A 31 -6.63 2.46 5.54
C ILE A 31 -5.61 1.61 4.77
N CYS A 32 -6.05 0.51 4.14
CA CYS A 32 -5.22 -0.33 3.28
C CYS A 32 -4.58 0.47 2.14
N LEU A 33 -5.37 1.28 1.42
CA LEU A 33 -4.91 2.06 0.28
C LEU A 33 -3.94 3.17 0.70
N THR A 34 -4.22 3.85 1.80
CA THR A 34 -3.30 4.88 2.36
C THR A 34 -1.96 4.25 2.74
N THR A 35 -2.00 3.08 3.38
CA THR A 35 -0.82 2.31 3.75
C THR A 35 -0.03 1.87 2.51
N TYR A 36 -0.72 1.33 1.50
CA TYR A 36 -0.13 0.97 0.22
C TYR A 36 0.57 2.17 -0.45
N GLY A 37 -0.09 3.33 -0.48
CA GLY A 37 0.49 4.56 -1.04
C GLY A 37 1.79 4.99 -0.34
N MET A 38 1.85 4.89 0.99
CA MET A 38 3.08 5.17 1.75
C MET A 38 4.21 4.20 1.37
N PHE A 39 3.92 2.90 1.26
CA PHE A 39 4.92 1.91 0.84
C PHE A 39 5.36 2.06 -0.61
N TRP A 40 4.45 2.49 -1.49
CA TRP A 40 4.71 2.64 -2.92
C TRP A 40 5.68 3.80 -3.23
N MET A 41 5.79 4.79 -2.35
CA MET A 41 6.74 5.90 -2.52
C MET A 41 8.21 5.45 -2.54
N ILE A 42 8.56 4.41 -1.78
CA ILE A 42 9.94 3.89 -1.66
C ILE A 42 10.44 3.30 -3.01
N PRO A 43 9.78 2.29 -3.60
CA PRO A 43 10.19 1.75 -4.90
C PRO A 43 10.06 2.80 -6.01
N PHE A 44 9.05 3.66 -5.94
CA PHE A 44 8.86 4.73 -6.92
C PHE A 44 10.04 5.72 -6.94
N GLY A 45 10.52 6.15 -5.77
CA GLY A 45 11.68 7.04 -5.66
C GLY A 45 12.97 6.40 -6.18
N ILE A 46 13.23 5.13 -5.84
CA ILE A 46 14.39 4.37 -6.35
C ILE A 46 14.30 4.22 -7.87
N SER A 47 13.11 3.95 -8.40
CA SER A 47 12.87 3.83 -9.84
C SER A 47 13.12 5.15 -10.59
N ALA A 48 12.64 6.28 -10.06
CA ALA A 48 12.86 7.60 -10.64
C ALA A 48 14.35 8.01 -10.62
N ALA A 49 15.02 7.82 -9.47
CA ALA A 49 16.44 8.10 -9.33
C ALA A 49 17.30 7.19 -10.23
N GLY A 50 16.98 5.89 -10.24
CA GLY A 50 17.62 4.89 -11.09
C GLY A 50 17.47 5.24 -12.56
N SER A 51 16.24 5.54 -13.01
CA SER A 51 15.94 5.92 -14.39
C SER A 51 16.76 7.14 -14.83
N THR A 52 16.80 8.19 -14.00
CA THR A 52 17.59 9.40 -14.31
C THR A 52 19.07 9.09 -14.49
N ARG A 53 19.67 8.27 -13.60
CA ARG A 53 21.08 7.90 -13.70
C ARG A 53 21.36 7.02 -14.91
N ILE A 54 20.50 6.02 -15.16
CA ILE A 54 20.63 5.11 -16.30
C ILE A 54 20.51 5.91 -17.61
N SER A 55 19.53 6.81 -17.72
CA SER A 55 19.35 7.68 -18.89
C SER A 55 20.56 8.58 -19.14
N ASN A 56 21.13 9.18 -18.10
CA ASN A 56 22.32 10.03 -18.22
C ASN A 56 23.55 9.24 -18.71
N GLU A 57 23.80 8.06 -18.15
CA GLU A 57 24.96 7.22 -18.55
C GLU A 57 24.80 6.64 -19.96
N LEU A 58 23.57 6.28 -20.35
CA LEU A 58 23.25 5.86 -21.72
C LEU A 58 23.44 7.01 -22.70
N GLY A 59 22.96 8.21 -22.38
CA GLY A 59 23.14 9.42 -23.20
C GLY A 59 24.60 9.81 -23.36
N ALA A 60 25.46 9.50 -22.38
CA ALA A 60 26.90 9.71 -22.44
C ALA A 60 27.67 8.60 -23.19
N GLY A 61 27.00 7.59 -23.75
CA GLY A 61 27.63 6.45 -24.44
C GLY A 61 28.34 5.47 -23.51
N ARG A 62 28.14 5.56 -22.19
CA ARG A 62 28.83 4.76 -21.17
C ARG A 62 28.03 3.51 -20.78
N GLN A 63 27.88 2.59 -21.73
CA GLN A 63 27.04 1.39 -21.59
C GLN A 63 27.40 0.49 -20.39
N LYS A 64 28.69 0.34 -20.07
CA LYS A 64 29.15 -0.46 -18.92
C LYS A 64 28.70 0.13 -17.58
N VAL A 65 28.73 1.45 -17.45
CA VAL A 65 28.32 2.17 -16.24
C VAL A 65 26.80 2.15 -16.11
N ALA A 66 26.08 2.32 -17.22
CA ALA A 66 24.62 2.17 -17.26
C ALA A 66 24.17 0.78 -16.79
N TYR A 67 24.85 -0.29 -17.22
CA TYR A 67 24.55 -1.66 -16.76
C TYR A 67 24.77 -1.84 -15.25
N LEU A 68 25.85 -1.25 -14.71
CA LEU A 68 26.09 -1.26 -13.26
C LEU A 68 24.98 -0.52 -12.51
N ALA A 69 24.55 0.64 -13.01
CA ALA A 69 23.44 1.42 -12.43
C ALA A 69 22.13 0.62 -12.41
N VAL A 70 21.80 -0.11 -13.49
CA VAL A 70 20.65 -1.03 -13.52
C VAL A 70 20.78 -2.13 -12.46
N LYS A 71 21.97 -2.73 -12.33
CA LYS A 71 22.20 -3.81 -11.35
C LYS A 71 22.04 -3.30 -9.91
N MET A 72 22.57 -2.11 -9.61
CA MET A 72 22.42 -1.48 -8.30
C MET A 72 20.97 -1.11 -8.01
N ALA A 73 20.25 -0.51 -8.96
CA ALA A 73 18.83 -0.20 -8.80
C ALA A 73 17.99 -1.45 -8.51
N LYS A 74 18.27 -2.57 -9.19
CA LYS A 74 17.61 -3.86 -8.92
C LYS A 74 17.91 -4.39 -7.51
N VAL A 75 19.16 -4.29 -7.04
CA VAL A 75 19.53 -4.73 -5.68
C VAL A 75 18.86 -3.86 -4.62
N SER A 76 18.85 -2.54 -4.80
CA SER A 76 18.18 -1.60 -3.89
C SER A 76 16.67 -1.87 -3.81
N PHE A 77 16.02 -2.16 -4.94
CA PHE A 77 14.61 -2.54 -4.98
C PHE A 77 14.34 -3.83 -4.21
N ARG A 78 15.16 -4.87 -4.43
CA ARG A 78 15.04 -6.17 -3.73
C ARG A 78 15.19 -6.04 -2.21
N LEU A 79 16.08 -5.15 -1.74
CA LEU A 79 16.23 -4.89 -0.32
C LEU A 79 15.06 -4.09 0.27
N GLY A 80 14.52 -3.13 -0.50
CA GLY A 80 13.37 -2.32 -0.10
C GLY A 80 12.07 -3.13 0.01
N ASP A 81 11.81 -4.02 -0.96
CA ASP A 81 10.59 -4.84 -0.98
C ASP A 81 10.48 -5.76 0.25
N GLY A 82 11.61 -6.31 0.73
CA GLY A 82 11.62 -7.21 1.89
C GLY A 82 11.11 -6.53 3.16
N VAL A 83 11.51 -5.27 3.40
CA VAL A 83 11.07 -4.48 4.55
C VAL A 83 9.62 -4.03 4.36
N GLY A 84 9.26 -3.60 3.15
CA GLY A 84 7.89 -3.18 2.82
C GLY A 84 6.87 -4.31 3.01
N MET A 85 7.21 -5.53 2.58
CA MET A 85 6.34 -6.69 2.71
C MET A 85 6.18 -7.14 4.17
N LEU A 86 7.25 -7.08 4.98
CA LEU A 86 7.16 -7.37 6.41
C LEU A 86 6.27 -6.36 7.13
N ALA A 87 6.43 -5.07 6.83
CA ALA A 87 5.64 -4.00 7.44
C ALA A 87 4.18 -4.03 6.97
N LEU A 88 3.91 -4.41 5.72
CA LEU A 88 2.55 -4.70 5.25
C LEU A 88 1.94 -5.90 5.97
N VAL A 89 2.68 -6.99 6.18
CA VAL A 89 2.20 -8.16 6.93
C VAL A 89 1.90 -7.77 8.39
N GLN A 90 2.71 -6.92 9.00
CA GLN A 90 2.46 -6.37 10.34
C GLN A 90 1.20 -5.49 10.36
N ASN A 91 1.04 -4.60 9.38
CA ASN A 91 -0.16 -3.75 9.25
C ASN A 91 -1.42 -4.59 9.03
N PHE A 92 -1.37 -5.61 8.17
CA PHE A 92 -2.49 -6.54 7.95
C PHE A 92 -2.85 -7.33 9.21
N LYS A 93 -1.85 -7.79 9.98
CA LYS A 93 -2.09 -8.44 11.27
C LYS A 93 -2.70 -7.48 12.29
N CYS A 94 -2.21 -6.24 12.33
CA CYS A 94 -2.71 -5.20 13.20
C CYS A 94 -4.17 -4.82 12.86
N GLN A 95 -4.48 -4.63 11.57
CA GLN A 95 -5.85 -4.35 11.13
C GLN A 95 -6.81 -5.48 11.44
N ARG A 96 -6.43 -6.74 11.20
CA ARG A 96 -7.29 -7.89 11.55
C ARG A 96 -7.61 -7.92 13.05
N ASN A 97 -6.60 -7.68 13.88
CA ASN A 97 -6.79 -7.63 15.34
C ASN A 97 -7.69 -6.47 15.78
N VAL A 98 -7.60 -5.31 15.11
CA VAL A 98 -8.49 -4.16 15.36
C VAL A 98 -9.93 -4.48 14.94
N GLU A 99 -10.14 -5.11 13.78
CA GLU A 99 -11.49 -5.52 13.32
C GLU A 99 -12.15 -6.49 14.31
N ASP A 100 -11.41 -7.50 14.78
CA ASP A 100 -11.91 -8.47 15.76
C ASP A 100 -12.32 -7.79 17.07
N THR A 101 -11.52 -6.81 17.51
CA THR A 101 -11.79 -6.03 18.74
C THR A 101 -13.01 -5.11 18.57
N TRP A 102 -13.15 -4.48 17.40
CA TRP A 102 -14.29 -3.60 17.09
C TRP A 102 -15.60 -4.38 16.99
N MET A 103 -15.57 -5.55 16.36
CA MET A 103 -16.72 -6.45 16.28
C MET A 103 -17.16 -6.94 17.66
N TRP A 104 -16.19 -7.26 18.53
CA TRP A 104 -16.48 -7.60 19.93
C TRP A 104 -17.11 -6.44 20.69
N ALA A 105 -16.52 -5.24 20.61
CA ALA A 105 -17.02 -4.04 21.28
C ALA A 105 -18.44 -3.68 20.83
N SER A 106 -18.70 -3.67 19.51
CA SER A 106 -20.01 -3.40 18.91
C SER A 106 -21.09 -4.36 19.44
N LYS A 107 -20.76 -5.66 19.52
CA LYS A 107 -21.67 -6.67 20.06
C LYS A 107 -21.95 -6.45 21.55
N SER A 108 -20.94 -6.11 22.35
CA SER A 108 -21.09 -5.83 23.77
C SER A 108 -21.97 -4.60 24.06
N THR A 109 -21.87 -3.53 23.27
CA THR A 109 -22.77 -2.37 23.39
C THR A 109 -24.23 -2.74 23.15
N LYS A 110 -24.52 -3.55 22.11
CA LYS A 110 -25.89 -4.00 21.82
C LYS A 110 -26.46 -4.90 22.91
N GLU A 111 -25.65 -5.78 23.50
CA GLU A 111 -26.07 -6.61 24.63
C GLU A 111 -26.33 -5.80 25.91
N PHE A 112 -25.68 -4.64 26.07
CA PHE A 112 -25.92 -3.73 27.19
C PHE A 112 -27.23 -2.95 27.02
N GLU A 113 -27.48 -2.39 25.84
CA GLU A 113 -28.75 -1.68 25.55
C GLU A 113 -29.97 -2.60 25.70
N VAL A 114 -29.88 -3.87 25.31
CA VAL A 114 -30.96 -4.86 25.48
C VAL A 114 -31.18 -5.25 26.95
N LYS A 115 -30.17 -5.09 27.82
CA LYS A 115 -30.32 -5.38 29.26
C LYS A 115 -30.88 -4.20 30.06
N GLU A 116 -30.84 -2.99 29.52
CA GLU A 116 -31.38 -1.77 30.15
C GLU A 116 -32.81 -1.44 29.70
N ALA A 117 -33.34 -2.12 28.67
CA ALA A 117 -34.71 -2.00 28.16
C ALA A 117 -35.65 -3.06 28.75
#